data_AF-A0A1F3GVX7-F1
#
_entry.id   AF-A0A1F3GVX7-F1
#
_cell.length_a   1.000
_cell.length_b   1.000
_cell.length_c   1.000
_cell.angle_alpha   90.00
_cell.angle_beta   90.00
_cell.angle_gamma   90.00
#
_symmetry.space_group_name_H-M   'P 1'
#
loop_
_entity.id
_entity.type
_entity.pdbx_description
1 polymer ?
#
loop_
_entity_poly.entity_id
_entity_poly.type
_entity_poly.pdbx_seq_one_letter_code
_entity_poly.pdbx_strand_id
1 'polypeptide(L)'
;MRSSVNMKDCQLEMLGGNHTVVKFKKGDSIIKQGVFSTNVIFLRKGMAKVHISGPSREQIVKLVKAPTYLGLPTTFGDKINQYSVTSVIDSEVCFIDLEVFKRLLGENRDFGSYILMELCKSELEAYRRCASRTQKQMRGNLADVLLEFSEKLFEADQFTLPLSQSDIGNWVDAGRESINRVLSEFIQDGIIQMQGRQVRIVDKKMLKMISQNG
;
A
#
# COMPACT_ATOMS: atom_id res chain seq x y z
N MET A 1 32.37 -5.24 0.24
CA MET A 1 31.47 -6.24 -0.39
C MET A 1 31.27 -7.42 0.55
N ARG A 2 30.44 -7.24 1.59
CA ARG A 2 29.94 -8.36 2.40
C ARG A 2 28.42 -8.22 2.44
N SER A 3 27.81 -9.10 1.64
CA SER A 3 26.49 -9.69 1.86
C SER A 3 25.36 -8.71 2.21
N SER A 4 24.79 -8.10 1.16
CA SER A 4 23.42 -7.60 1.10
C SER A 4 22.43 -8.76 1.26
N VAL A 5 22.47 -9.43 2.42
CA VAL A 5 21.50 -10.46 2.77
C VAL A 5 20.17 -9.76 2.91
N ASN A 6 19.29 -10.07 1.96
CA ASN A 6 17.87 -9.82 1.86
C ASN A 6 17.14 -9.44 3.18
N MET A 7 17.33 -8.23 3.70
CA MET A 7 16.62 -7.68 4.88
C MET A 7 15.10 -7.52 4.66
N LYS A 8 14.64 -7.77 3.43
CA LYS A 8 13.23 -7.79 3.05
C LYS A 8 12.52 -9.07 3.51
N ASP A 9 13.23 -10.18 3.63
CA ASP A 9 12.69 -11.37 4.25
C ASP A 9 12.94 -11.23 5.74
N CYS A 10 11.88 -10.92 6.49
CA CYS A 10 11.89 -11.00 7.95
C CYS A 10 12.67 -12.26 8.34
N GLN A 11 13.77 -12.10 9.07
CA GLN A 11 14.56 -13.21 9.60
C GLN A 11 13.70 -13.91 10.66
N LEU A 12 12.69 -14.66 10.20
CA LEU A 12 11.73 -15.40 11.02
C LEU A 12 12.46 -16.37 11.96
N GLU A 13 13.65 -16.82 11.56
CA GLU A 13 14.57 -17.60 12.38
C GLU A 13 15.01 -16.85 13.65
N MET A 14 15.21 -15.53 13.58
CA MET A 14 15.56 -14.69 14.74
C MET A 14 14.37 -14.38 15.64
N LEU A 15 13.14 -14.55 15.15
CA LEU A 15 11.93 -14.35 15.96
C LEU A 15 11.61 -15.56 16.86
N GLY A 16 12.22 -16.73 16.58
CA GLY A 16 11.86 -17.98 17.23
C GLY A 16 10.37 -18.31 17.08
N GLY A 17 9.79 -19.03 18.04
CA GLY A 17 8.34 -19.32 18.09
C GLY A 17 7.44 -18.13 18.45
N ASN A 18 7.98 -16.91 18.56
CA ASN A 18 7.23 -15.72 18.99
C ASN A 18 6.54 -15.00 17.82
N HIS A 19 6.11 -15.78 16.84
CA HIS A 19 5.38 -15.26 15.70
C HIS A 19 4.31 -16.26 15.26
N THR A 20 3.22 -15.75 14.70
CA THR A 20 2.16 -16.59 14.13
C THR A 20 1.90 -16.17 12.70
N VAL A 21 1.94 -17.14 11.79
CA VAL A 21 1.64 -16.92 10.38
C VAL A 21 0.18 -17.27 10.13
N VAL A 22 -0.57 -16.30 9.59
CA VAL A 22 -1.99 -16.43 9.28
C VAL A 22 -2.21 -16.11 7.80
N LYS A 23 -3.06 -16.89 7.14
CA LYS A 23 -3.50 -16.65 5.77
C LYS A 23 -4.77 -15.82 5.78
N PHE A 24 -4.80 -14.81 4.93
CA PHE A 24 -5.93 -13.91 4.74
C PHE A 24 -6.43 -14.05 3.31
N LYS A 25 -7.74 -14.16 3.12
CA LYS A 25 -8.39 -14.06 1.83
C LYS A 25 -8.56 -12.61 1.43
N LYS A 26 -8.69 -12.39 0.12
CA LYS A 26 -9.11 -11.08 -0.40
C LYS A 26 -10.37 -10.58 0.32
N GLY A 27 -10.27 -9.38 0.88
CA GLY A 27 -11.35 -8.73 1.64
C GLY A 27 -11.24 -8.88 3.15
N ASP A 28 -10.38 -9.78 3.65
CA ASP A 28 -10.24 -9.96 5.10
C ASP A 28 -9.51 -8.77 5.75
N SER A 29 -9.98 -8.37 6.93
CA SER A 29 -9.35 -7.33 7.75
C SER A 29 -8.16 -7.90 8.52
N ILE A 30 -6.99 -7.31 8.32
CA ILE A 30 -5.73 -7.63 9.01
C ILE A 30 -5.58 -6.75 10.25
N ILE A 31 -5.91 -5.45 10.12
CA ILE A 31 -5.95 -4.47 11.20
C ILE A 31 -7.31 -3.78 11.14
N LYS A 32 -7.91 -3.52 12.30
CA LYS A 32 -9.18 -2.80 12.41
C LYS A 32 -9.00 -1.53 13.23
N GLN A 33 -9.38 -0.40 12.65
CA GLN A 33 -9.39 0.91 13.29
C GLN A 33 -10.22 0.89 14.59
N GLY A 34 -9.74 1.58 15.62
CA GLY A 34 -10.38 1.66 16.94
C GLY A 34 -10.16 0.46 17.85
N VAL A 35 -9.49 -0.60 17.36
CA VAL A 35 -9.14 -1.78 18.15
C VAL A 35 -7.73 -1.63 18.73
N PHE A 36 -7.48 -2.25 19.89
CA PHE A 36 -6.15 -2.29 20.48
C PHE A 36 -5.12 -2.91 19.53
N SER A 37 -3.94 -2.30 19.48
CA SER A 37 -2.78 -2.78 18.73
C SER A 37 -1.82 -3.49 19.68
N THR A 38 -1.66 -4.81 19.52
CA THR A 38 -0.81 -5.61 20.40
C THR A 38 0.38 -6.24 19.68
N ASN A 39 0.37 -6.28 18.34
CA ASN A 39 1.38 -6.96 17.54
C ASN A 39 1.87 -6.08 16.39
N VAL A 40 3.16 -6.15 16.10
CA VAL A 40 3.72 -5.66 14.84
C VAL A 40 3.39 -6.68 13.76
N ILE A 41 3.02 -6.21 12.58
CA ILE A 41 2.53 -7.07 11.52
C ILE A 41 3.52 -7.03 10.35
N PHE A 42 3.83 -8.18 9.79
CA PHE A 42 4.66 -8.29 8.60
C PHE A 42 3.91 -9.01 7.48
N LEU A 43 3.64 -8.30 6.40
CA LEU A 43 3.01 -8.84 5.20
C LEU A 43 4.06 -9.60 4.41
N ARG A 44 4.03 -10.94 4.49
CA ARG A 44 5.00 -11.84 3.82
C ARG A 44 4.70 -12.02 2.35
N LYS A 45 3.42 -12.17 2.00
CA LYS A 45 2.93 -12.32 0.63
C LYS A 45 1.60 -11.59 0.46
N GLY A 46 1.33 -11.15 -0.76
CA GLY A 46 0.08 -10.51 -1.12
C GLY A 46 0.16 -8.98 -1.10
N MET A 47 -1.01 -8.35 -1.04
CA MET A 47 -1.18 -6.89 -1.04
C MET A 47 -2.32 -6.52 -0.11
N ALA A 48 -2.25 -5.32 0.46
CA ALA A 48 -3.31 -4.78 1.30
C ALA A 48 -3.55 -3.30 1.01
N LYS A 49 -4.75 -2.82 1.35
CA LYS A 49 -5.07 -1.41 1.43
C LYS A 49 -5.02 -0.95 2.88
N VAL A 50 -4.37 0.18 3.12
CA VAL A 50 -4.45 0.93 4.38
C VAL A 50 -5.52 1.99 4.19
N HIS A 51 -6.51 2.00 5.07
CA HIS A 51 -7.68 2.87 4.93
C HIS A 51 -8.21 3.35 6.28
N ILE A 52 -8.84 4.51 6.26
CA ILE A 52 -9.43 5.16 7.43
C ILE A 52 -10.92 5.34 7.16
N SER A 53 -11.75 4.91 8.09
CA SER A 53 -13.19 5.20 8.07
C SER A 53 -13.41 6.63 8.56
N GLY A 54 -13.84 7.51 7.66
CA GLY A 54 -14.25 8.88 7.98
C GLY A 54 -15.76 8.99 8.23
N PRO A 55 -16.27 10.20 8.50
CA PRO A 55 -17.68 10.42 8.82
C PRO A 55 -18.67 10.01 7.72
N SER A 56 -18.26 10.14 6.45
CA SER A 56 -19.12 9.90 5.28
C SER A 56 -18.64 8.77 4.38
N ARG A 57 -17.33 8.52 4.32
CA ARG A 57 -16.75 7.49 3.46
C ARG A 57 -15.45 6.92 4.02
N GLU A 58 -15.10 5.75 3.51
CA GLU A 58 -13.76 5.19 3.65
C GLU A 58 -12.78 5.96 2.77
N GLN A 59 -11.60 6.23 3.31
CA GLN A 59 -10.48 6.82 2.57
C GLN A 59 -9.33 5.82 2.51
N ILE A 60 -8.96 5.38 1.30
CA ILE A 60 -7.71 4.63 1.12
C ILE A 60 -6.55 5.63 1.15
N VAL A 61 -5.61 5.41 2.06
CA VAL A 61 -4.43 6.29 2.23
C VAL A 61 -3.20 5.73 1.52
N LYS A 62 -3.09 4.40 1.43
CA LYS A 62 -1.94 3.72 0.84
C LYS A 62 -2.31 2.31 0.38
N LEU A 63 -1.72 1.88 -0.74
CA LEU A 63 -1.59 0.45 -1.06
C LEU A 63 -0.22 -0.04 -0.66
N VAL A 64 -0.17 -1.26 -0.13
CA VAL A 64 1.06 -1.91 0.32
C VAL A 64 1.19 -3.27 -0.36
N LYS A 65 2.40 -3.59 -0.78
CA LYS A 65 2.76 -4.89 -1.36
C LYS A 65 3.82 -5.56 -0.50
N ALA A 66 3.70 -6.87 -0.37
CA ALA A 66 4.70 -7.69 0.30
C ALA A 66 6.07 -7.65 -0.43
N PRO A 67 7.19 -7.81 0.29
CA PRO A 67 7.30 -7.88 1.75
C PRO A 67 7.33 -6.49 2.40
N THR A 68 6.56 -6.28 3.48
CA THR A 68 6.59 -4.99 4.20
C THR A 68 6.00 -5.08 5.62
N TYR A 69 6.39 -4.17 6.50
CA TYR A 69 5.83 -4.02 7.84
C TYR A 69 4.57 -3.16 7.82
N LEU A 70 3.62 -3.52 8.68
CA LEU A 70 2.33 -2.88 8.87
C LEU A 70 2.10 -2.61 10.35
N GLY A 71 1.26 -1.63 10.66
CA GLY A 71 0.89 -1.32 12.04
C GLY A 71 1.94 -0.51 12.81
N LEU A 72 3.17 -0.35 12.31
CA LEU A 72 4.27 0.29 13.06
C LEU A 72 3.89 1.63 13.74
N PRO A 73 3.31 2.64 13.04
CA PRO A 73 2.93 3.90 13.70
C PRO A 73 1.96 3.72 14.86
N THR A 74 1.05 2.76 14.75
CA THR A 74 -0.07 2.59 15.68
C THR A 74 0.22 1.61 16.80
N THR A 75 1.21 0.73 16.64
CA THR A 75 1.66 -0.21 17.67
C THR A 75 2.78 0.39 18.53
N PHE A 76 3.59 1.29 17.97
CA PHE A 76 4.66 1.98 18.69
C PHE A 76 4.24 3.31 19.30
N GLY A 77 3.46 4.11 18.56
CA GLY A 77 3.10 5.47 18.98
C GLY A 77 1.80 5.56 19.76
N ASP A 78 0.92 4.58 19.59
CA ASP A 78 -0.41 4.50 20.21
C ASP A 78 -0.65 3.06 20.69
N LYS A 79 -1.69 2.84 21.50
CA LYS A 79 -2.20 1.50 21.81
C LYS A 79 -3.46 1.17 21.00
N ILE A 80 -4.00 2.13 20.25
CA ILE A 80 -5.19 1.99 19.43
C ILE A 80 -4.82 2.11 17.95
N ASN A 81 -5.39 1.23 17.12
CA ASN A 81 -5.24 1.30 15.67
C ASN A 81 -5.95 2.54 15.11
N GLN A 82 -5.19 3.48 14.53
CA GLN A 82 -5.73 4.70 13.92
C GLN A 82 -6.25 4.50 12.48
N TYR A 83 -6.00 3.33 11.91
CA TYR A 83 -6.43 2.95 10.57
C TYR A 83 -6.71 1.45 10.51
N SER A 84 -7.41 1.04 9.45
CA SER A 84 -7.63 -0.36 9.11
C SER A 84 -6.67 -0.79 8.01
N VAL A 85 -6.41 -2.09 7.95
CA VAL A 85 -5.68 -2.74 6.87
C VAL A 85 -6.49 -3.93 6.39
N THR A 86 -6.79 -3.98 5.09
CA THR A 86 -7.59 -5.03 4.48
C THR A 86 -6.83 -5.65 3.31
N SER A 87 -6.77 -6.98 3.26
CA SER A 87 -6.17 -7.71 2.14
C SER A 87 -6.93 -7.43 0.83
N VAL A 88 -6.22 -7.12 -0.26
CA VAL A 88 -6.82 -6.88 -1.59
C VAL A 88 -6.62 -8.05 -2.56
N ILE A 89 -5.75 -8.99 -2.20
CA ILE A 89 -5.51 -10.30 -2.82
C ILE A 89 -5.13 -11.29 -1.71
N ASP A 90 -5.27 -12.60 -1.93
CA ASP A 90 -4.85 -13.61 -0.95
C ASP A 90 -3.43 -13.33 -0.43
N SER A 91 -3.32 -13.23 0.89
CA SER A 91 -2.15 -12.73 1.60
C SER A 91 -1.69 -13.69 2.69
N GLU A 92 -0.41 -13.62 3.01
CA GLU A 92 0.20 -14.32 4.14
C GLU A 92 0.84 -13.29 5.06
N VAL A 93 0.43 -13.30 6.32
CA VAL A 93 0.78 -12.26 7.30
C VAL A 93 1.37 -12.91 8.53
N CYS A 94 2.43 -12.32 9.05
CA CYS A 94 3.09 -12.73 10.27
C CYS A 94 2.79 -11.70 11.37
N PHE A 95 2.21 -12.14 12.48
CA PHE A 95 2.07 -11.34 13.69
C PHE A 95 3.30 -11.56 14.56
N ILE A 96 3.94 -10.46 14.96
CA ILE A 96 5.18 -10.43 15.72
C ILE A 96 4.90 -9.71 17.04
N ASP A 97 5.27 -10.35 18.14
CA ASP A 97 5.17 -9.74 19.46
C ASP A 97 5.95 -8.41 19.52
N LEU A 98 5.34 -7.38 20.12
CA LEU A 98 5.92 -6.04 20.16
C LEU A 98 7.26 -6.01 20.92
N GLU A 99 7.39 -6.75 22.02
CA GLU A 99 8.61 -6.75 22.83
C GLU A 99 9.75 -7.47 22.11
N VAL A 100 9.44 -8.53 21.38
CA VAL A 100 10.41 -9.18 20.48
C VAL A 100 10.87 -8.22 19.38
N PHE A 101 9.94 -7.50 18.76
CA PHE A 101 10.28 -6.55 17.71
C PHE A 101 11.12 -5.37 18.23
N LYS A 102 10.81 -4.85 19.44
CA LYS A 102 11.64 -3.83 20.11
C LYS A 102 13.06 -4.32 20.42
N ARG A 103 13.19 -5.58 20.88
CA ARG A 103 14.49 -6.18 21.13
C ARG A 103 15.32 -6.25 19.84
N LEU A 104 14.72 -6.68 18.73
CA LEU A 104 15.39 -6.70 17.43
C LEU A 104 15.87 -5.31 16.98
N LEU A 105 15.07 -4.26 17.21
CA LEU A 105 15.49 -2.89 16.92
C LEU A 105 16.73 -2.46 17.75
N GLY A 106 16.79 -2.89 19.02
CA GLY A 106 17.90 -2.56 19.92
C GLY A 106 19.18 -3.37 19.66
N GLU A 107 19.04 -4.64 19.30
CA GLU A 107 20.17 -5.55 19.09
C GLU A 107 20.78 -5.43 17.69
N ASN A 108 19.97 -5.09 16.68
CA ASN A 108 20.40 -4.99 15.28
C ASN A 108 20.29 -3.56 14.76
N ARG A 109 21.42 -2.85 14.76
CA ARG A 109 21.51 -1.44 14.30
C ARG A 109 21.11 -1.25 12.84
N ASP A 110 21.43 -2.22 11.98
CA ASP A 110 21.10 -2.16 10.56
C ASP A 110 19.58 -2.32 10.36
N PHE A 111 18.95 -3.21 11.14
CA PHE A 111 17.50 -3.37 11.16
C PHE A 111 16.78 -2.10 11.67
N GLY A 112 17.26 -1.51 12.76
CA GLY A 112 16.73 -0.23 13.26
C GLY A 112 16.81 0.88 12.21
N SER A 113 17.96 0.98 11.53
CA SER A 113 18.19 1.97 10.47
C SER A 113 17.30 1.73 9.24
N TYR A 114 17.07 0.46 8.87
CA TYR A 114 16.14 0.08 7.82
C TYR A 114 14.70 0.52 8.14
N ILE A 115 14.21 0.23 9.35
CA ILE A 115 12.86 0.62 9.78
C ILE A 115 12.69 2.14 9.79
N LEU A 116 13.69 2.87 10.32
CA LEU A 116 13.66 4.34 10.31
C LEU A 116 13.58 4.90 8.89
N MET A 117 14.41 4.40 7.98
CA MET A 117 14.38 4.84 6.58
C MET A 117 13.05 4.53 5.90
N GLU A 118 12.45 3.37 6.17
CA GLU A 118 11.15 2.99 5.60
C GLU A 118 10.02 3.90 6.13
N LEU A 119 10.04 4.25 7.43
CA LEU A 119 9.09 5.21 8.01
C LEU A 119 9.24 6.60 7.36
N CYS A 120 10.47 7.12 7.23
CA CYS A 120 10.72 8.42 6.58
C CYS A 120 10.24 8.43 5.12
N LYS A 121 10.51 7.35 4.36
CA LYS A 121 10.00 7.22 2.98
C LYS A 121 8.48 7.24 2.94
N SER A 122 7.84 6.46 3.81
CA SER A 122 6.38 6.38 3.86
C SER A 122 5.74 7.70 4.26
N GLU A 123 6.37 8.48 5.15
CA GLU A 123 5.93 9.80 5.57
C GLU A 123 6.02 10.82 4.43
N LEU A 124 7.17 10.89 3.74
CA LEU A 124 7.33 11.75 2.57
C LEU A 124 6.34 11.41 1.44
N GLU A 125 6.06 10.12 1.23
CA GLU A 125 5.02 9.69 0.29
C GLU A 125 3.62 10.13 0.72
N ALA A 126 3.31 10.10 2.02
CA ALA A 126 2.04 10.59 2.54
C ALA A 126 1.89 12.10 2.30
N TYR A 127 2.92 12.90 2.53
CA TYR A 127 2.91 14.34 2.24
C TYR A 127 2.71 14.64 0.76
N ARG A 128 3.45 13.95 -0.13
CA ARG A 128 3.29 14.10 -1.59
C ARG A 128 1.88 13.74 -2.05
N ARG A 129 1.30 12.66 -1.51
CA ARG A 129 -0.08 12.26 -1.84
C ARG A 129 -1.11 13.27 -1.34
N CYS A 130 -0.93 13.80 -0.13
CA CYS A 130 -1.80 14.85 0.42
C CYS A 130 -1.83 16.08 -0.50
N ALA A 131 -0.66 16.56 -0.92
CA ALA A 131 -0.55 17.69 -1.86
C ALA A 131 -1.15 17.35 -3.24
N SER A 132 -0.81 16.18 -3.81
CA SER A 132 -1.27 15.81 -5.15
C SER A 132 -2.80 15.69 -5.22
N ARG A 133 -3.43 15.08 -4.21
CA ARG A 133 -4.89 14.92 -4.19
C ARG A 133 -5.66 16.23 -4.17
N THR A 134 -5.12 17.25 -3.52
CA THR A 134 -5.79 18.55 -3.38
C THR A 134 -5.52 19.48 -4.56
N GLN A 135 -4.43 19.26 -5.30
CA GLN A 135 -3.98 20.18 -6.36
C GLN A 135 -4.21 19.63 -7.78
N LYS A 136 -4.24 18.31 -7.98
CA LYS A 136 -4.43 17.69 -9.29
C LYS A 136 -5.89 17.48 -9.63
N GLN A 137 -6.19 17.52 -10.92
CA GLN A 137 -7.48 17.11 -11.44
C GLN A 137 -7.61 15.58 -11.44
N MET A 138 -8.82 15.09 -11.68
CA MET A 138 -9.11 13.66 -11.69
C MET A 138 -8.26 12.87 -12.71
N ARG A 139 -7.91 13.48 -13.86
CA ARG A 139 -7.02 12.84 -14.85
C ARG A 139 -5.61 12.63 -14.29
N GLY A 140 -5.01 13.65 -13.67
CA GLY A 140 -3.70 13.54 -13.03
C GLY A 140 -3.69 12.52 -11.89
N ASN A 141 -4.69 12.57 -11.00
CA ASN A 141 -4.80 11.63 -9.89
C ASN A 141 -4.96 10.17 -10.35
N LEU A 142 -5.74 9.91 -11.41
CA LEU A 142 -5.87 8.54 -11.93
C LEU A 142 -4.59 8.08 -12.64
N ALA A 143 -3.90 8.99 -13.34
CA ALA A 143 -2.61 8.70 -13.93
C ALA A 143 -1.56 8.32 -12.86
N ASP A 144 -1.52 9.03 -11.73
CA ASP A 144 -0.69 8.69 -10.58
C ASP A 144 -0.97 7.27 -10.07
N VAL A 145 -2.25 6.90 -9.92
CA VAL A 145 -2.65 5.55 -9.47
C VAL A 145 -2.19 4.47 -10.45
N LEU A 146 -2.39 4.67 -11.75
CA LEU A 146 -1.96 3.70 -12.77
C LEU A 146 -0.44 3.56 -12.83
N LEU A 147 0.30 4.66 -12.65
CA LEU A 147 1.75 4.66 -12.54
C LEU A 147 2.22 3.99 -11.24
N GLU A 148 1.53 4.19 -10.11
CA GLU A 148 1.84 3.50 -8.85
C GLU A 148 1.67 1.99 -9.00
N PHE A 149 0.61 1.54 -9.68
CA PHE A 149 0.45 0.14 -10.05
C PHE A 149 1.58 -0.37 -10.95
N SER A 150 1.90 0.36 -12.02
CA SER A 150 2.91 -0.08 -12.98
C SER A 150 4.33 -0.08 -12.43
N GLU A 151 4.75 0.99 -11.77
CA GLU A 151 6.15 1.24 -11.45
C GLU A 151 6.56 0.74 -10.06
N LYS A 152 5.62 0.70 -9.10
CA LYS A 152 5.93 0.35 -7.71
C LYS A 152 5.32 -0.99 -7.29
N LEU A 153 4.08 -1.26 -7.68
CA LEU A 153 3.35 -2.42 -7.18
C LEU A 153 3.54 -3.64 -8.07
N PHE A 154 3.41 -3.54 -9.39
CA PHE A 154 3.55 -4.69 -10.28
C PHE A 154 4.89 -4.72 -11.03
N GLU A 155 5.57 -3.59 -11.13
CA GLU A 155 6.81 -3.44 -11.91
C GLU A 155 6.62 -3.92 -13.37
N ALA A 156 5.43 -3.66 -13.91
CA ALA A 156 4.99 -4.11 -15.22
C ALA A 156 3.97 -3.13 -15.81
N ASP A 157 3.97 -2.98 -17.13
CA ASP A 157 3.00 -2.13 -17.84
C ASP A 157 1.67 -2.84 -18.12
N GLN A 158 1.61 -4.15 -17.86
CA GLN A 158 0.38 -4.93 -17.90
C GLN A 158 0.13 -5.57 -16.54
N PHE A 159 -1.04 -5.32 -15.96
CA PHE A 159 -1.40 -5.81 -14.64
C PHE A 159 -2.90 -5.96 -14.47
N THR A 160 -3.32 -6.74 -13.46
CA THR A 160 -4.72 -6.83 -13.06
C THR A 160 -4.95 -5.91 -11.87
N LEU A 161 -5.87 -4.95 -11.98
CA LEU A 161 -6.21 -4.05 -10.89
C LEU A 161 -6.69 -4.86 -9.67
N PRO A 162 -6.02 -4.78 -8.50
CA PRO A 162 -6.43 -5.49 -7.29
C PRO A 162 -7.61 -4.78 -6.60
N LEU A 163 -7.85 -3.52 -6.94
CA LEU A 163 -8.92 -2.67 -6.43
C LEU A 163 -10.13 -2.60 -7.38
N SER A 164 -11.32 -2.38 -6.82
CA SER A 164 -12.49 -1.99 -7.60
C SER A 164 -12.42 -0.51 -8.00
N GLN A 165 -13.25 -0.04 -8.93
CA GLN A 165 -13.33 1.39 -9.25
C GLN A 165 -13.85 2.23 -8.08
N SER A 166 -14.65 1.63 -7.19
CA SER A 166 -15.06 2.30 -5.95
C SER A 166 -13.88 2.45 -4.98
N ASP A 167 -13.03 1.44 -4.85
CA ASP A 167 -11.81 1.53 -4.04
C ASP A 167 -10.84 2.57 -4.62
N ILE A 168 -10.65 2.59 -5.95
CA ILE A 168 -9.84 3.61 -6.61
C ILE A 168 -10.45 5.00 -6.35
N GLY A 169 -11.77 5.14 -6.42
CA GLY A 169 -12.50 6.36 -6.03
C GLY A 169 -12.19 6.80 -4.61
N ASN A 170 -12.28 5.88 -3.64
CA ASN A 170 -11.89 6.11 -2.24
C ASN A 170 -10.39 6.40 -2.08
N TRP A 171 -9.56 6.10 -3.08
CA TRP A 171 -8.13 6.38 -3.06
C TRP A 171 -7.78 7.77 -3.61
N VAL A 172 -8.60 8.31 -4.52
CA VAL A 172 -8.36 9.59 -5.21
C VAL A 172 -9.49 10.60 -5.05
N ASP A 173 -10.29 10.41 -4.00
CA ASP A 173 -11.35 11.32 -3.58
C ASP A 173 -12.53 11.48 -4.55
N ALA A 174 -12.76 10.51 -5.43
CA ALA A 174 -13.75 10.58 -6.50
C ALA A 174 -14.83 9.49 -6.42
N GLY A 175 -15.97 9.76 -7.04
CA GLY A 175 -17.02 8.77 -7.23
C GLY A 175 -16.65 7.72 -8.29
N ARG A 176 -17.25 6.53 -8.18
CA ARG A 176 -17.06 5.42 -9.14
C ARG A 176 -17.31 5.84 -10.59
N GLU A 177 -18.32 6.67 -10.83
CA GLU A 177 -18.68 7.18 -12.16
C GLU A 177 -17.56 8.04 -12.76
N SER A 178 -16.97 8.92 -11.97
CA SER A 178 -15.82 9.74 -12.38
C SER A 178 -14.61 8.89 -12.75
N ILE A 179 -14.32 7.83 -11.98
CA ILE A 179 -13.25 6.89 -12.30
C ILE A 179 -13.51 6.21 -13.65
N ASN A 180 -14.72 5.68 -13.85
CA ASN A 180 -15.10 5.02 -15.10
C ASN A 180 -15.02 5.96 -16.30
N ARG A 181 -15.45 7.22 -16.14
CA ARG A 181 -15.37 8.24 -17.19
C ARG A 181 -13.91 8.47 -17.60
N VAL A 182 -13.02 8.73 -16.66
CA VAL A 182 -11.61 9.01 -16.97
C VAL A 182 -10.89 7.78 -17.52
N LEU A 183 -11.19 6.57 -17.03
CA LEU A 183 -10.67 5.34 -17.65
C LEU A 183 -11.11 5.21 -19.11
N SER A 184 -12.38 5.54 -19.41
CA SER A 184 -12.91 5.49 -20.77
C SER A 184 -12.21 6.51 -21.68
N GLU A 185 -11.96 7.73 -21.17
CA GLU A 185 -11.17 8.73 -21.88
C GLU A 185 -9.75 8.25 -22.17
N PHE A 186 -9.05 7.65 -21.20
CA PHE A 186 -7.70 7.10 -21.42
C PHE A 186 -7.68 5.96 -22.44
N ILE A 187 -8.76 5.17 -22.54
CA ILE A 187 -8.90 4.13 -23.58
C ILE A 187 -9.13 4.77 -24.95
N GLN A 188 -10.02 5.76 -25.05
CA GLN A 188 -10.30 6.48 -26.29
C GLN A 188 -9.06 7.23 -26.82
N ASP A 189 -8.29 7.83 -25.92
CA ASP A 189 -7.04 8.54 -26.22
C ASP A 189 -5.88 7.57 -26.55
N GLY A 190 -6.09 6.26 -26.47
CA GLY A 190 -5.07 5.24 -26.75
C GLY A 190 -3.94 5.16 -25.70
N ILE A 191 -4.13 5.77 -24.53
CA ILE A 191 -3.14 5.81 -23.44
C ILE A 191 -3.08 4.46 -22.74
N ILE A 192 -4.24 3.82 -22.55
CA ILE A 192 -4.35 2.48 -21.95
C ILE A 192 -5.25 1.58 -22.79
N GLN A 193 -5.10 0.28 -22.60
CA GLN A 193 -6.07 -0.75 -23.00
C GLN A 193 -6.59 -1.43 -21.75
N MET A 194 -7.87 -1.79 -21.75
CA MET A 194 -8.50 -2.53 -20.65
C MET A 194 -9.39 -3.66 -21.14
N GLN A 195 -9.29 -4.81 -20.47
CA GLN A 195 -10.22 -5.93 -20.61
C GLN A 195 -10.65 -6.39 -19.20
N GLY A 196 -11.87 -6.01 -18.81
CA GLY A 196 -12.35 -6.20 -17.44
C GLY A 196 -11.46 -5.46 -16.43
N ARG A 197 -10.70 -6.20 -15.61
CA ARG A 197 -9.75 -5.64 -14.63
C ARG A 197 -8.30 -5.64 -15.11
N GLN A 198 -8.01 -6.25 -16.27
CA GLN A 198 -6.68 -6.22 -16.85
C GLN A 198 -6.48 -4.86 -17.51
N VAL A 199 -5.37 -4.20 -17.17
CA VAL A 199 -4.94 -2.92 -17.71
C VAL A 199 -3.61 -3.15 -18.41
N ARG A 200 -3.43 -2.53 -19.57
CA ARG A 200 -2.15 -2.37 -20.23
C ARG A 200 -1.91 -0.89 -20.50
N ILE A 201 -0.81 -0.34 -20.01
CA ILE A 201 -0.36 1.01 -20.34
C ILE A 201 0.27 0.95 -21.73
N VAL A 202 -0.31 1.66 -22.68
CA VAL A 202 0.14 1.70 -24.08
C VAL A 202 1.09 2.88 -24.29
N ASP A 203 0.73 4.06 -23.78
CA ASP A 203 1.58 5.25 -23.81
C ASP A 203 1.95 5.72 -22.40
N LYS A 204 3.02 5.14 -21.88
CA LYS A 204 3.55 5.48 -20.55
C LYS A 204 4.09 6.91 -20.49
N LYS A 205 4.57 7.47 -21.60
CA LYS A 205 5.10 8.84 -21.64
C LYS A 205 3.97 9.85 -21.49
N MET A 206 2.90 9.67 -22.25
CA MET A 206 1.69 10.49 -22.15
C MET A 206 1.07 10.38 -20.75
N LEU A 207 0.98 9.16 -20.20
CA LEU A 207 0.46 8.96 -18.84
C LEU A 207 1.28 9.71 -17.78
N LYS A 208 2.61 9.71 -17.87
CA LYS A 208 3.49 10.50 -17.00
C LYS A 208 3.27 12.00 -17.15
N MET A 209 3.11 12.48 -18.37
CA MET A 209 2.84 13.90 -18.62
C MET A 209 1.50 14.34 -18.02
N ILE A 210 0.46 13.51 -18.12
CA ILE A 210 -0.84 13.75 -17.48
C ILE A 210 -0.71 13.74 -15.96
N SER A 211 0.04 12.78 -15.40
CA SER A 211 0.34 12.72 -13.96
C SER A 211 1.02 13.99 -13.46
N GLN A 212 1.94 14.57 -14.23
CA GLN A 212 2.71 15.76 -13.82
C GLN A 212 1.93 17.07 -13.94
N ASN A 213 1.11 17.21 -14.98
CA ASN A 213 0.50 18.49 -15.36
C ASN A 213 -1.01 18.57 -15.09
N GLY A 214 -1.65 17.44 -14.79
CA GLY A 214 -3.09 17.32 -14.65
C GLY A 214 -3.57 17.23 -13.22
#